data_AF-A0A8S3J5W3-F1
#
_entry.id   AF-A0A8S3J5W3-F1
#
_cell.length_a   1.000
_cell.length_b   1.000
_cell.length_c   1.000
_cell.angle_alpha   90.00
_cell.angle_beta   90.00
_cell.angle_gamma   90.00
#
_symmetry.space_group_name_H-M   'P 1'
#
loop_
_entity.id
_entity.type
_entity.pdbx_description
1 polymer ?
#
loop_
_entity_poly.entity_id
_entity_poly.type
_entity_poly.pdbx_seq_one_letter_code
_entity_poly.pdbx_strand_id
1 'polypeptide(L)'
;HRRLRKDNLQQWVQLLSRLFTKNSTSCLIFYDLLFEKHDHGLKLYLLDCPIDDIRYIFEQICEQVLQATYFHVLEKNQQIHEANLNDNHETLIINIDNNLLILMRKFIEQLINLLDKAVVEQVKHSQGYFQLIYSYMKMNKNSIDDLLKLNTFTRLMNFLLGENIGARRWNSGQAKEFGIIHEIIATLVLAGNLTKETSNEQDLQLKNQMEIYFYGKCANRYLKEICYAFQEISPSQLICTVQLMEILSLANLSFS
;
A
#
# COMPACT_ATOMS: atom_id res chain seq x y z
N HIS A 1 -28.27 6.48 -18.36
CA HIS A 1 -27.07 7.36 -18.37
C HIS A 1 -25.98 6.97 -17.36
N ARG A 2 -26.25 6.78 -16.05
CA ARG A 2 -25.20 6.41 -15.07
C ARG A 2 -24.56 5.03 -15.31
N ARG A 3 -25.35 4.01 -15.68
CA ARG A 3 -24.85 2.66 -16.03
C ARG A 3 -23.93 2.69 -17.27
N LEU A 4 -24.40 3.27 -18.37
CA LEU A 4 -23.59 3.47 -19.58
C LEU A 4 -22.26 4.19 -19.33
N ARG A 5 -22.25 5.19 -18.43
CA ARG A 5 -21.00 5.87 -18.03
C ARG A 5 -20.05 4.90 -17.31
N LYS A 6 -20.55 4.10 -16.36
CA LYS A 6 -19.74 3.09 -15.66
C LYS A 6 -19.20 2.04 -16.63
N ASP A 7 -20.04 1.55 -17.55
CA ASP A 7 -19.64 0.55 -18.54
C ASP A 7 -18.55 1.10 -19.46
N ASN A 8 -18.69 2.36 -19.92
CA ASN A 8 -17.67 3.02 -20.72
C ASN A 8 -16.36 3.22 -19.95
N LEU A 9 -16.41 3.66 -18.69
CA LEU A 9 -15.21 3.84 -17.88
C LEU A 9 -14.49 2.51 -17.62
N GLN A 10 -15.23 1.42 -17.41
CA GLN A 10 -14.65 0.09 -17.26
C GLN A 10 -13.98 -0.41 -18.54
N GLN A 11 -14.55 -0.11 -19.72
CA GLN A 11 -13.88 -0.40 -20.99
C GLN A 11 -12.55 0.34 -21.13
N TRP A 12 -12.45 1.58 -20.62
CA TRP A 12 -11.18 2.32 -20.59
C TRP A 12 -10.15 1.65 -19.67
N VAL A 13 -10.54 1.20 -18.49
CA VAL A 13 -9.64 0.45 -17.59
C VAL A 13 -9.13 -0.81 -18.28
N GLN A 14 -10.00 -1.57 -18.94
CA GLN A 14 -9.61 -2.78 -19.67
C GLN A 14 -8.66 -2.49 -20.83
N LEU A 15 -8.91 -1.42 -21.59
CA LEU A 15 -8.03 -1.01 -22.68
C LEU A 15 -6.65 -0.61 -22.15
N LEU A 16 -6.60 0.24 -21.12
CA LEU A 16 -5.35 0.70 -20.51
C LEU A 16 -4.57 -0.46 -19.88
N SER A 17 -5.25 -1.36 -19.16
CA SER A 17 -4.67 -2.59 -18.62
C SER A 17 -3.97 -3.39 -19.71
N ARG A 18 -4.64 -3.66 -20.85
CA ARG A 18 -4.03 -4.36 -21.99
C ARG A 18 -2.83 -3.61 -22.57
N LEU A 19 -2.88 -2.28 -22.64
CA LEU A 19 -1.78 -1.45 -23.14
C LEU A 19 -0.57 -1.49 -22.22
N PHE A 20 -0.80 -1.44 -20.90
CA PHE A 20 0.25 -1.54 -19.89
C PHE A 20 0.90 -2.92 -19.91
N THR A 21 0.12 -4.01 -19.91
CA THR A 21 0.67 -5.37 -19.93
C THR A 21 1.49 -5.65 -21.20
N LYS A 22 1.07 -5.14 -22.36
CA LYS A 22 1.75 -5.41 -23.63
C LYS A 22 3.01 -4.57 -23.88
N ASN A 23 3.11 -3.40 -23.26
CA ASN A 23 4.19 -2.47 -23.58
C ASN A 23 4.62 -1.66 -22.34
N SER A 24 5.86 -1.89 -21.92
CA SER A 24 6.53 -1.16 -20.85
C SER A 24 6.56 0.35 -21.09
N THR A 25 6.64 0.80 -22.35
CA THR A 25 6.60 2.22 -22.73
C THR A 25 5.27 2.88 -22.37
N SER A 26 4.15 2.16 -22.45
CA SER A 26 2.85 2.68 -22.02
C SER A 26 2.83 2.99 -20.52
N CYS A 27 3.53 2.17 -19.72
CA CYS A 27 3.68 2.41 -18.28
C CYS A 27 4.55 3.64 -18.02
N LEU A 28 5.68 3.81 -18.74
CA LEU A 28 6.52 5.00 -18.66
C LEU A 28 5.72 6.27 -18.96
N ILE A 29 5.01 6.30 -20.09
CA ILE A 29 4.17 7.44 -20.48
C ILE A 29 3.13 7.75 -19.41
N PHE A 30 2.52 6.74 -18.78
CA PHE A 30 1.58 6.98 -17.69
C PHE A 30 2.24 7.70 -16.51
N TYR A 31 3.42 7.23 -16.06
CA TYR A 31 4.15 7.88 -14.98
C TYR A 31 4.58 9.30 -15.35
N ASP A 32 5.07 9.52 -16.58
CA ASP A 32 5.46 10.85 -17.06
C ASP A 32 4.27 11.80 -17.07
N LEU A 33 3.10 11.35 -17.57
CA LEU A 33 1.87 12.15 -17.52
C LEU A 33 1.44 12.45 -16.08
N LEU A 34 1.57 11.48 -15.17
CA LEU A 34 1.17 11.64 -13.79
C LEU A 34 2.10 12.59 -13.01
N PHE A 35 3.40 12.58 -13.30
CA PHE A 35 4.39 13.37 -12.56
C PHE A 35 4.77 14.69 -13.22
N GLU A 36 4.86 14.78 -14.54
CA GLU A 36 5.31 16.00 -15.23
C GLU A 36 4.17 16.97 -15.52
N LYS A 37 2.98 16.46 -15.86
CA LYS A 37 1.87 17.32 -16.27
C LYS A 37 0.97 17.74 -15.12
N HIS A 38 1.05 17.03 -13.99
CA HIS A 38 0.21 17.25 -12.83
C HIS A 38 1.01 17.07 -11.55
N ASP A 39 1.69 18.13 -11.09
CA ASP A 39 2.19 18.18 -9.72
C ASP A 39 1.02 17.83 -8.78
N HIS A 40 1.14 16.72 -8.06
CA HIS A 40 0.08 16.12 -7.22
C HIS A 40 -1.07 15.40 -7.94
N GLY A 41 -0.86 14.85 -9.13
CA GLY A 41 -1.88 14.10 -9.86
C GLY A 41 -2.54 12.97 -9.04
N LEU A 42 -1.77 12.28 -8.18
CA LEU A 42 -2.31 11.30 -7.23
C LEU A 42 -3.33 11.91 -6.28
N LYS A 43 -3.00 13.04 -5.65
CA LYS A 43 -3.93 13.73 -4.74
C LYS A 43 -5.19 14.18 -5.50
N LEU A 44 -4.99 14.78 -6.67
CA LEU A 44 -6.06 15.32 -7.49
C LEU A 44 -7.10 14.24 -7.82
N TYR A 45 -6.66 13.09 -8.31
CA TYR A 45 -7.57 12.06 -8.81
C TYR A 45 -8.00 11.04 -7.75
N LEU A 46 -7.20 10.77 -6.71
CA LEU A 46 -7.60 9.85 -5.63
C LEU A 46 -8.41 10.51 -4.52
N LEU A 47 -8.20 11.81 -4.26
CA LEU A 47 -8.75 12.48 -3.06
C LEU A 47 -9.61 13.69 -3.42
N ASP A 48 -9.08 14.63 -4.21
CA ASP A 48 -9.75 15.92 -4.45
C ASP A 48 -10.84 15.84 -5.52
N CYS A 49 -10.81 14.83 -6.41
CA CYS A 49 -11.80 14.66 -7.46
C CYS A 49 -13.20 14.45 -6.86
N PRO A 50 -14.20 15.29 -7.18
CA PRO A 50 -15.52 15.19 -6.56
C PRO A 50 -16.38 14.04 -7.12
N ILE A 51 -15.92 13.36 -8.19
CA ILE A 51 -16.69 12.32 -8.89
C ILE A 51 -16.22 10.94 -8.45
N ASP A 52 -17.05 10.23 -7.68
CA ASP A 52 -16.74 8.91 -7.13
C ASP A 52 -16.33 7.89 -8.20
N ASP A 53 -17.06 7.86 -9.31
CA ASP A 53 -16.79 6.95 -10.43
C ASP A 53 -15.41 7.23 -11.05
N ILE A 54 -14.92 8.48 -11.05
CA ILE A 54 -13.58 8.82 -11.55
C ILE A 54 -12.51 8.38 -10.56
N ARG A 55 -12.71 8.63 -9.25
CA ARG A 55 -11.76 8.19 -8.21
C ARG A 55 -11.56 6.68 -8.24
N TYR A 56 -12.67 5.94 -8.32
CA TYR A 56 -12.67 4.49 -8.41
C TYR A 56 -11.94 3.98 -9.67
N ILE A 57 -12.22 4.59 -10.83
CA ILE A 57 -11.58 4.19 -12.09
C ILE A 57 -10.09 4.54 -12.10
N PHE A 58 -9.72 5.69 -11.53
CA PHE A 58 -8.32 6.08 -11.43
C PHE A 58 -7.54 5.16 -10.50
N GLU A 59 -8.12 4.78 -9.35
CA GLU A 59 -7.55 3.76 -8.46
C GLU A 59 -7.28 2.44 -9.19
N GLN A 60 -8.25 1.94 -9.97
CA GLN A 60 -8.04 0.75 -10.79
C GLN A 60 -6.94 0.93 -11.84
N ILE A 61 -6.89 2.06 -12.54
CA ILE A 61 -5.82 2.35 -13.52
C ILE A 61 -4.44 2.33 -12.83
N CYS A 62 -4.33 2.93 -11.65
CA CYS A 62 -3.12 2.91 -10.83
C CYS A 62 -2.74 1.49 -10.41
N GLU A 63 -3.68 0.66 -9.99
CA GLU A 63 -3.42 -0.73 -9.67
C GLU A 63 -2.88 -1.49 -10.90
N GLN A 64 -3.52 -1.32 -12.07
CA GLN A 64 -3.13 -1.99 -13.30
C GLN A 64 -1.72 -1.59 -13.78
N VAL A 65 -1.36 -0.31 -13.71
CA VAL A 65 -0.01 0.13 -14.10
C VAL A 65 1.06 -0.38 -13.13
N LEU A 66 0.78 -0.44 -11.82
CA LEU A 66 1.71 -1.00 -10.83
C LEU A 66 1.95 -2.49 -11.11
N GLN A 67 0.88 -3.27 -11.36
CA GLN A 67 0.97 -4.70 -11.66
C GLN A 67 1.77 -4.95 -12.94
N ALA A 68 1.45 -4.21 -14.01
CA ALA A 68 2.16 -4.32 -15.29
C ALA A 68 3.62 -3.89 -15.16
N THR A 69 3.91 -2.81 -14.43
CA THR A 69 5.29 -2.35 -14.18
C THR A 69 6.10 -3.44 -13.49
N TYR A 70 5.55 -4.04 -12.44
CA TYR A 70 6.21 -5.15 -11.74
C TYR A 70 6.47 -6.33 -12.68
N PHE A 71 5.50 -6.73 -13.50
CA PHE A 71 5.66 -7.81 -14.48
C PHE A 71 6.78 -7.52 -15.47
N HIS A 72 6.82 -6.32 -16.08
CA HIS A 72 7.89 -5.93 -17.02
C HIS A 72 9.28 -5.91 -16.36
N VAL A 73 9.36 -5.49 -15.10
CA VAL A 73 10.61 -5.52 -14.34
C VAL A 73 11.09 -6.96 -14.12
N LEU A 74 10.18 -7.87 -13.77
CA LEU A 74 10.52 -9.30 -13.62
C LEU A 74 10.98 -9.92 -14.94
N GLU A 75 10.23 -9.70 -16.01
CA GLU A 75 10.55 -10.24 -17.33
C GLU A 75 11.93 -9.76 -17.81
N LYS A 76 12.22 -8.45 -17.67
CA LYS A 76 13.54 -7.90 -18.02
C LYS A 76 14.65 -8.51 -17.18
N ASN A 77 14.43 -8.70 -15.87
CA ASN A 77 15.43 -9.30 -14.99
C ASN A 77 15.69 -10.77 -15.34
N GLN A 78 14.65 -11.52 -15.72
CA GLN A 78 14.78 -12.90 -16.18
C GLN A 78 15.58 -12.99 -17.49
N GLN A 79 15.27 -12.13 -18.47
CA GLN A 79 15.98 -12.07 -19.75
C GLN A 79 17.49 -11.78 -19.55
N ILE A 80 17.83 -10.86 -18.64
CA ILE A 80 19.22 -10.54 -18.31
C ILE A 80 19.92 -11.72 -17.64
N HIS A 81 19.23 -12.41 -16.72
CA HIS A 81 19.78 -13.61 -16.09
C HIS A 81 20.06 -14.73 -17.11
N GLU A 82 19.13 -14.99 -18.02
CA GLU A 82 19.30 -15.97 -19.11
C GLU A 82 20.45 -15.58 -20.06
N ALA A 83 20.57 -14.29 -20.41
CA ALA A 83 21.69 -13.80 -21.22
C ALA A 83 23.05 -14.02 -20.52
N ASN A 84 23.12 -13.76 -19.22
CA ASN A 84 24.34 -13.95 -18.41
C ASN A 84 24.76 -15.42 -18.27
N LEU A 85 23.82 -16.37 -18.30
CA LEU A 85 24.14 -17.80 -18.27
C LEU A 85 24.66 -18.32 -19.61
N ASN A 86 24.26 -17.68 -20.72
CA ASN A 86 24.60 -18.11 -22.07
C ASN A 86 25.92 -17.48 -22.56
N ASP A 87 26.36 -16.37 -21.96
CA ASP A 87 27.64 -15.73 -22.25
C ASP A 87 28.72 -16.36 -21.36
N ASN A 88 29.81 -16.88 -21.95
CA ASN A 88 30.83 -17.72 -21.30
C ASN A 88 31.74 -16.93 -20.32
N HIS A 89 31.15 -16.23 -19.35
CA HIS A 89 31.77 -15.55 -18.22
C HIS A 89 32.67 -14.34 -18.54
N GLU A 90 32.72 -13.81 -19.77
CA GLU A 90 33.55 -12.63 -20.06
C GLU A 90 32.89 -11.29 -19.65
N THR A 91 31.55 -11.15 -19.72
CA THR A 91 30.86 -9.91 -19.32
C THR A 91 29.56 -10.19 -18.58
N LEU A 92 29.45 -9.73 -17.32
CA LEU A 92 28.19 -9.74 -16.56
C LEU A 92 27.32 -8.54 -16.95
N ILE A 93 26.15 -8.78 -17.53
CA ILE A 93 25.13 -7.75 -17.78
C ILE A 93 24.40 -7.48 -16.45
N ILE A 94 24.51 -6.24 -15.95
CA ILE A 94 23.80 -5.78 -14.75
C ILE A 94 22.72 -4.79 -15.19
N ASN A 95 21.49 -4.98 -14.73
CA ASN A 95 20.39 -4.03 -14.95
C ASN A 95 20.53 -2.82 -13.99
N ILE A 96 21.52 -1.97 -14.23
CA ILE A 96 21.83 -0.85 -13.32
C ILE A 96 20.71 0.20 -13.35
N ASP A 97 20.10 0.43 -14.53
CA ASP A 97 19.08 1.46 -14.72
C ASP A 97 17.76 0.88 -15.20
N ASN A 98 16.88 0.57 -14.24
CA ASN A 98 15.49 0.22 -14.54
C ASN A 98 14.57 1.41 -14.26
N ASN A 99 14.44 2.31 -15.26
CA ASN A 99 13.60 3.51 -15.17
C ASN A 99 12.17 3.22 -14.69
N LEU A 100 11.58 2.10 -15.11
CA LEU A 100 10.25 1.70 -14.64
C LEU A 100 10.20 1.43 -13.13
N LEU A 101 11.22 0.75 -12.61
CA LEU A 101 11.33 0.50 -11.17
C LEU A 101 11.51 1.81 -10.39
N ILE A 102 12.30 2.75 -10.91
CA ILE A 102 12.51 4.07 -10.30
C ILE A 102 11.19 4.85 -10.24
N LEU A 103 10.44 4.89 -11.34
CA LEU A 103 9.15 5.57 -11.41
C LEU A 103 8.10 4.91 -10.53
N MET A 104 8.08 3.57 -10.45
CA MET A 104 7.21 2.84 -9.53
C MET A 104 7.54 3.15 -8.06
N ARG A 105 8.83 3.23 -7.69
CA ARG A 105 9.24 3.65 -6.34
C ARG A 105 8.79 5.08 -6.04
N LYS A 106 9.04 6.02 -6.96
CA LYS A 106 8.58 7.42 -6.86
C LYS A 106 7.06 7.51 -6.70
N PHE A 107 6.30 6.67 -7.41
CA PHE A 107 4.85 6.58 -7.28
C PHE A 107 4.44 6.22 -5.86
N ILE A 108 5.04 5.17 -5.28
CA ILE A 108 4.72 4.70 -3.93
C ILE A 108 5.16 5.73 -2.88
N GLU A 109 6.32 6.35 -3.04
CA GLU A 109 6.76 7.46 -2.18
C GLU A 109 5.75 8.61 -2.17
N GLN A 110 5.31 9.07 -3.33
CA GLN A 110 4.30 10.12 -3.42
C GLN A 110 2.97 9.67 -2.81
N LEU A 111 2.54 8.42 -3.04
CA LEU A 111 1.33 7.86 -2.45
C LEU A 111 1.41 7.89 -0.92
N ILE A 112 2.48 7.36 -0.32
CA ILE A 112 2.64 7.33 1.15
C ILE A 112 2.76 8.75 1.73
N ASN A 113 3.36 9.70 1.01
CA ASN A 113 3.44 11.11 1.44
C ASN A 113 2.07 11.81 1.54
N LEU A 114 1.02 11.29 0.88
CA LEU A 114 -0.33 11.84 1.03
C LEU A 114 -0.97 11.51 2.39
N LEU A 115 -0.50 10.46 3.07
CA LEU A 115 -1.15 9.88 4.25
C LEU A 115 -1.27 10.87 5.41
N ASP A 116 -0.21 11.64 5.68
CA ASP A 116 -0.12 12.44 6.90
C ASP A 116 -1.10 13.62 6.91
N LYS A 117 -1.40 14.18 5.73
CA LYS A 117 -2.19 15.41 5.59
C LYS A 117 -3.34 15.28 4.61
N ALA A 118 -3.06 15.02 3.33
CA ALA A 118 -4.09 15.05 2.29
C ALA A 118 -5.18 14.01 2.53
N VAL A 119 -4.80 12.79 2.93
CA VAL A 119 -5.75 11.71 3.23
C VAL A 119 -6.56 12.03 4.48
N VAL A 120 -5.95 12.65 5.50
CA VAL A 120 -6.65 13.09 6.71
C VAL A 120 -7.71 14.15 6.38
N GLU A 121 -7.35 15.14 5.56
CA GLU A 121 -8.25 16.22 5.10
C GLU A 121 -9.40 15.68 4.23
N GLN A 122 -9.15 14.63 3.44
CA GLN A 122 -10.11 14.03 2.51
C GLN A 122 -10.52 12.60 2.89
N VAL A 123 -10.64 12.31 4.19
CA VAL A 123 -10.88 10.94 4.68
C VAL A 123 -12.12 10.26 4.09
N LYS A 124 -13.18 11.02 3.80
CA LYS A 124 -14.40 10.49 3.15
C LYS A 124 -14.15 9.91 1.74
N HIS A 125 -13.01 10.22 1.12
CA HIS A 125 -12.63 9.77 -0.21
C HIS A 125 -11.42 8.80 -0.18
N SER A 126 -10.92 8.42 1.00
CA SER A 126 -9.65 7.69 1.15
C SER A 126 -9.73 6.19 0.86
N GLN A 127 -10.91 5.63 0.58
CA GLN A 127 -11.07 4.18 0.40
C GLN A 127 -10.17 3.65 -0.73
N GLY A 128 -10.23 4.28 -1.92
CA GLY A 128 -9.39 3.88 -3.05
C GLY A 128 -7.89 4.07 -2.79
N TYR A 129 -7.54 5.08 -2.00
CA TYR A 129 -6.16 5.30 -1.58
C TYR A 129 -5.60 4.11 -0.78
N PHE A 130 -6.32 3.64 0.24
CA PHE A 130 -5.88 2.50 1.03
C PHE A 130 -5.93 1.18 0.26
N GLN A 131 -6.90 1.03 -0.65
CA GLN A 131 -6.96 -0.11 -1.56
C GLN A 131 -5.69 -0.21 -2.42
N LEU A 132 -5.18 0.91 -2.93
CA LEU A 132 -3.97 0.92 -3.73
C LEU A 132 -2.71 0.53 -2.94
N ILE A 133 -2.59 0.99 -1.68
CA ILE A 133 -1.51 0.56 -0.78
C ILE A 133 -1.60 -0.95 -0.54
N TYR A 134 -2.80 -1.46 -0.25
CA TYR A 134 -3.03 -2.88 -0.01
C TYR A 134 -2.69 -3.74 -1.23
N SER A 135 -3.13 -3.33 -2.42
CA SER A 135 -2.82 -4.02 -3.66
C SER A 135 -1.31 -4.03 -3.94
N TYR A 136 -0.60 -2.92 -3.73
CA TYR A 136 0.86 -2.87 -3.86
C TYR A 136 1.58 -3.79 -2.87
N MET A 137 1.17 -3.75 -1.59
CA MET A 137 1.72 -4.61 -0.54
C MET A 137 1.61 -6.09 -0.88
N LYS A 138 0.49 -6.50 -1.49
CA LYS A 138 0.23 -7.90 -1.89
C LYS A 138 0.99 -8.35 -3.14
N MET A 139 1.64 -7.46 -3.88
CA MET A 139 2.30 -7.84 -5.14
C MET A 139 3.48 -8.78 -4.92
N ASN A 140 4.34 -8.50 -3.94
CA ASN A 140 5.54 -9.28 -3.65
C ASN A 140 6.15 -8.86 -2.30
N LYS A 141 7.14 -9.64 -1.83
CA LYS A 141 7.82 -9.36 -0.55
C LYS A 141 8.57 -8.02 -0.55
N ASN A 142 9.21 -7.64 -1.66
CA ASN A 142 9.96 -6.38 -1.74
C ASN A 142 9.03 -5.15 -1.57
N SER A 143 7.76 -5.26 -1.99
CA SER A 143 6.76 -4.20 -1.74
C SER A 143 6.55 -3.95 -0.25
N ILE A 144 6.56 -5.01 0.58
CA ILE A 144 6.45 -4.89 2.03
C ILE A 144 7.67 -4.14 2.59
N ASP A 145 8.88 -4.54 2.16
CA ASP A 145 10.13 -3.91 2.58
C ASP A 145 10.17 -2.43 2.18
N ASP A 146 9.71 -2.10 0.96
CA ASP A 146 9.62 -0.71 0.48
C ASP A 146 8.62 0.10 1.33
N LEU A 147 7.47 -0.47 1.72
CA LEU A 147 6.52 0.20 2.61
C LEU A 147 7.08 0.41 4.03
N LEU A 148 7.81 -0.57 4.56
CA LEU A 148 8.47 -0.44 5.88
C LEU A 148 9.52 0.68 5.86
N LYS A 149 10.35 0.75 4.81
CA LYS A 149 11.33 1.83 4.58
C LYS A 149 10.69 3.22 4.58
N LEU A 150 9.45 3.34 4.10
CA LEU A 150 8.70 4.59 4.07
C LEU A 150 7.98 4.93 5.40
N ASN A 151 8.24 4.16 6.47
CA ASN A 151 7.60 4.28 7.78
C ASN A 151 6.06 4.11 7.71
N THR A 152 5.57 3.32 6.77
CA THR A 152 4.13 3.17 6.51
C THR A 152 3.39 2.69 7.75
N PHE A 153 3.96 1.76 8.53
CA PHE A 153 3.37 1.28 9.79
C PHE A 153 3.04 2.45 10.74
N THR A 154 4.03 3.28 11.07
CA THR A 154 3.84 4.40 12.00
C THR A 154 2.86 5.43 11.46
N ARG A 155 2.93 5.73 10.16
CA ARG A 155 2.00 6.68 9.53
C ARG A 155 0.56 6.18 9.59
N LEU A 156 0.32 4.88 9.36
CA LEU A 156 -1.01 4.28 9.48
C LEU A 156 -1.51 4.25 10.94
N MET A 157 -0.63 3.95 11.91
CA MET A 157 -0.98 4.02 13.32
C MET A 157 -1.36 5.45 13.74
N ASN A 158 -0.58 6.45 13.31
CA ASN A 158 -0.89 7.87 13.53
C ASN A 158 -2.19 8.27 12.86
N PHE A 159 -2.45 7.77 11.64
CA PHE A 159 -3.72 7.97 10.95
C PHE A 159 -4.88 7.43 11.77
N LEU A 160 -4.83 6.20 12.28
CA LEU A 160 -5.93 5.60 13.05
C LEU A 160 -6.14 6.26 14.42
N LEU A 161 -5.06 6.46 15.17
CA LEU A 161 -5.14 6.83 16.59
C LEU A 161 -5.09 8.34 16.82
N GLY A 162 -4.41 9.09 15.96
CA GLY A 162 -4.14 10.51 16.16
C GLY A 162 -3.27 10.82 17.38
N GLU A 163 -2.88 12.09 17.49
CA GLU A 163 -1.97 12.58 18.53
C GLU A 163 -2.63 12.72 19.90
N ASN A 164 -3.95 12.94 19.93
CA ASN A 164 -4.68 13.14 21.17
C ASN A 164 -5.02 11.79 21.83
N ILE A 165 -4.33 11.48 22.93
CA ILE A 165 -4.48 10.22 23.68
C ILE A 165 -5.88 10.10 24.32
N GLY A 166 -6.53 11.21 24.65
CA GLY A 166 -7.81 11.25 25.37
C GLY A 166 -9.06 11.23 24.50
N ALA A 167 -8.93 11.40 23.19
CA ALA A 167 -10.05 11.43 22.26
C ALA A 167 -9.84 10.46 21.09
N ARG A 168 -10.94 9.97 20.53
CA ARG A 168 -10.89 9.22 19.28
C ARG A 168 -10.72 10.19 18.12
N ARG A 169 -9.82 9.88 17.18
CA ARG A 169 -9.61 10.72 15.99
C ARG A 169 -10.81 10.66 15.04
N TRP A 170 -11.34 9.46 14.83
CA TRP A 170 -12.40 9.20 13.85
C TRP A 170 -13.72 8.84 14.55
N ASN A 171 -14.84 9.20 13.94
CA ASN A 171 -16.13 8.73 14.45
C ASN A 171 -16.34 7.24 14.14
N SER A 172 -17.37 6.63 14.74
CA SER A 172 -17.67 5.20 14.54
C SER A 172 -17.99 4.84 13.10
N GLY A 173 -18.67 5.71 12.35
CA GLY A 173 -18.95 5.48 10.93
C GLY A 173 -17.69 5.43 10.07
N GLN A 174 -16.75 6.35 10.30
CA GLN A 174 -15.49 6.40 9.56
C GLN A 174 -14.58 5.22 9.89
N ALA A 175 -14.40 4.91 11.17
CA ALA A 175 -13.48 3.87 11.58
C ALA A 175 -13.89 2.46 11.15
N LYS A 176 -15.19 2.25 11.01
CA LYS A 176 -15.80 1.06 10.43
C LYS A 176 -15.30 0.76 9.01
N GLU A 177 -14.93 1.78 8.25
CA GLU A 177 -14.44 1.66 6.87
C GLU A 177 -12.92 1.36 6.79
N PHE A 178 -12.22 1.31 7.93
CA PHE A 178 -10.75 1.20 7.97
C PHE A 178 -10.22 -0.23 8.15
N GLY A 179 -11.02 -1.28 7.99
CA GLY A 179 -10.51 -2.66 8.16
C GLY A 179 -9.34 -3.01 7.23
N ILE A 180 -9.30 -2.45 6.01
CA ILE A 180 -8.14 -2.64 5.13
C ILE A 180 -6.84 -2.07 5.72
N ILE A 181 -6.93 -1.01 6.52
CA ILE A 181 -5.76 -0.42 7.20
C ILE A 181 -5.24 -1.38 8.26
N HIS A 182 -6.13 -1.99 9.04
CA HIS A 182 -5.75 -3.01 10.02
C HIS A 182 -5.08 -4.21 9.34
N GLU A 183 -5.58 -4.64 8.19
CA GLU A 183 -4.97 -5.72 7.43
C GLU A 183 -3.58 -5.35 6.90
N ILE A 184 -3.39 -4.13 6.37
CA ILE A 184 -2.07 -3.63 5.96
C ILE A 184 -1.12 -3.63 7.15
N ILE A 185 -1.53 -3.07 8.30
CA ILE A 185 -0.72 -3.01 9.52
C ILE A 185 -0.31 -4.43 9.94
N ALA A 186 -1.25 -5.36 9.96
CA ALA A 186 -0.99 -6.72 10.38
C ALA A 186 -0.03 -7.44 9.45
N THR A 187 -0.19 -7.30 8.13
CA THR A 187 0.74 -7.88 7.16
C THR A 187 2.16 -7.30 7.31
N LEU A 188 2.31 -5.98 7.48
CA LEU A 188 3.61 -5.34 7.70
C LEU A 188 4.31 -5.88 8.95
N VAL A 189 3.57 -6.03 10.05
CA VAL A 189 4.08 -6.52 11.34
C VAL A 189 4.46 -8.00 11.27
N LEU A 190 3.61 -8.84 10.69
CA LEU A 190 3.88 -10.27 10.58
C LEU A 190 5.10 -10.51 9.68
N ALA A 191 5.18 -9.82 8.54
CA ALA A 191 6.32 -9.94 7.64
C ALA A 191 7.63 -9.43 8.27
N GLY A 192 7.59 -8.29 8.98
CA GLY A 192 8.76 -7.71 9.64
C GLY A 192 9.22 -8.45 10.91
N ASN A 193 8.38 -9.27 11.55
CA ASN A 193 8.80 -10.13 12.66
C ASN A 193 9.32 -11.50 12.21
N LEU A 194 9.01 -11.93 10.99
CA LEU A 194 9.45 -13.22 10.44
C LEU A 194 10.90 -13.16 9.90
N THR A 195 11.50 -11.99 9.76
CA THR A 195 12.93 -11.80 9.48
C THR A 195 13.73 -12.03 10.77
N LYS A 196 14.11 -13.30 11.00
CA LYS A 196 14.75 -13.81 12.24
C LYS A 196 16.19 -13.33 12.52
N GLU A 197 16.66 -12.24 11.93
CA GLU A 197 17.99 -11.70 12.23
C GLU A 197 17.88 -10.24 12.64
N THR A 198 18.03 -9.99 13.94
CA THR A 198 18.02 -8.69 14.65
C THR A 198 19.15 -7.72 14.24
N SER A 199 19.61 -7.78 13.00
CA SER A 199 20.82 -7.12 12.55
C SER A 199 20.57 -5.77 11.87
N ASN A 200 19.32 -5.46 11.49
CA ASN A 200 18.99 -4.28 10.70
C ASN A 200 18.27 -3.20 11.52
N GLU A 201 18.64 -1.93 11.32
CA GLU A 201 18.08 -0.75 12.00
C GLU A 201 16.55 -0.64 11.82
N GLN A 202 16.05 -1.05 10.65
CA GLN A 202 14.62 -1.07 10.34
C GLN A 202 13.82 -2.04 11.21
N ASP A 203 14.36 -3.22 11.50
CA ASP A 203 13.68 -4.21 12.34
C ASP A 203 13.63 -3.75 13.79
N LEU A 204 14.70 -3.10 14.27
CA LEU A 204 14.72 -2.47 15.59
C LEU A 204 13.71 -1.33 15.68
N GLN A 205 13.62 -0.51 14.63
CA GLN A 205 12.67 0.58 14.56
C GLN A 205 11.22 0.07 14.59
N LEU A 206 10.90 -0.98 13.81
CA LEU A 206 9.58 -1.60 13.82
C LEU A 206 9.25 -2.18 15.19
N LYS A 207 10.18 -2.88 15.85
CA LYS A 207 9.99 -3.40 17.21
C LYS A 207 9.69 -2.31 18.22
N ASN A 208 10.46 -1.21 18.20
CA ASN A 208 10.22 -0.07 19.08
C ASN A 208 8.82 0.54 18.85
N GLN A 209 8.38 0.62 17.58
CA GLN A 209 7.06 1.10 17.25
C GLN A 209 5.96 0.13 17.72
N MET A 210 6.15 -1.18 17.58
CA MET A 210 5.24 -2.20 18.11
C MET A 210 5.11 -2.13 19.63
N GLU A 211 6.21 -1.89 20.34
CA GLU A 211 6.21 -1.72 21.79
C GLU A 211 5.26 -0.59 22.22
N ILE A 212 5.26 0.53 21.49
CA ILE A 212 4.37 1.67 21.78
C ILE A 212 2.91 1.32 21.53
N TYR A 213 2.63 0.67 20.39
CA TYR A 213 1.28 0.53 19.87
C TYR A 213 0.54 -0.74 20.30
N PHE A 214 1.25 -1.83 20.55
CA PHE A 214 0.66 -3.12 20.89
C PHE A 214 0.87 -3.54 22.33
N TYR A 215 1.96 -3.11 22.98
CA TYR A 215 2.28 -3.47 24.37
C TYR A 215 2.21 -2.29 25.34
N GLY A 216 2.33 -1.07 24.82
CA GLY A 216 2.39 0.15 25.60
C GLY A 216 1.06 0.88 25.73
N LYS A 217 1.15 2.19 25.99
CA LYS A 217 0.01 3.08 26.27
C LYS A 217 -1.06 3.14 25.19
N CYS A 218 -0.74 2.78 23.94
CA CYS A 218 -1.67 2.81 22.82
C CYS A 218 -2.39 1.48 22.56
N ALA A 219 -1.98 0.39 23.23
CA ALA A 219 -2.51 -0.98 23.01
C ALA A 219 -4.04 -1.03 23.08
N ASN A 220 -4.61 -0.54 24.19
CA ASN A 220 -6.06 -0.54 24.40
C ASN A 220 -6.82 0.32 23.37
N ARG A 221 -6.19 1.38 22.85
CA ARG A 221 -6.81 2.22 21.81
C ARG A 221 -6.84 1.48 20.48
N TYR A 222 -5.73 0.85 20.12
CA TYR A 222 -5.64 0.07 18.89
C TYR A 222 -6.60 -1.12 18.90
N LEU A 223 -6.69 -1.85 20.01
CA LEU A 223 -7.64 -2.97 20.16
C LEU A 223 -9.08 -2.52 19.91
N LYS A 224 -9.48 -1.37 20.47
CA LYS A 224 -10.82 -0.80 20.25
C LYS A 224 -11.08 -0.52 18.77
N GLU A 225 -10.12 0.07 18.06
CA GLU A 225 -10.26 0.33 16.62
C GLU A 225 -10.45 -0.97 15.82
N ILE A 226 -9.67 -2.01 16.13
CA ILE A 226 -9.83 -3.34 15.51
C ILE A 226 -11.22 -3.93 15.78
N CYS A 227 -11.73 -3.84 17.01
CA CYS A 227 -13.07 -4.33 17.34
C CYS A 227 -14.16 -3.65 16.50
N TYR A 228 -13.99 -2.35 16.17
CA TYR A 228 -14.92 -1.67 15.27
C TYR A 228 -14.80 -2.16 13.82
N ALA A 229 -13.59 -2.45 13.34
CA ALA A 229 -13.40 -2.97 11.99
C ALA A 229 -14.02 -4.36 11.80
N PHE A 230 -13.91 -5.26 12.79
CA PHE A 230 -14.51 -6.60 12.76
C PHE A 230 -16.04 -6.60 12.75
N GLN A 231 -16.70 -5.49 13.10
CA GLN A 231 -18.16 -5.40 13.04
C GLN A 231 -18.69 -5.28 11.61
N GLU A 232 -17.87 -4.87 10.65
CA GLU A 232 -18.33 -4.48 9.30
C GLU A 232 -17.70 -5.30 8.18
N ILE A 233 -16.51 -5.84 8.42
CA ILE A 233 -15.75 -6.58 7.42
C ILE A 233 -15.74 -8.06 7.80
N SER A 234 -16.03 -8.92 6.82
CA SER A 234 -15.96 -10.37 7.01
C SER A 234 -14.58 -10.75 7.55
N PRO A 235 -14.48 -11.59 8.59
CA PRO A 235 -13.19 -12.07 9.10
C PRO A 235 -12.30 -12.69 8.01
N SER A 236 -12.90 -13.22 6.94
CA SER A 236 -12.19 -13.74 5.77
C SER A 236 -11.37 -12.70 5.00
N GLN A 237 -11.61 -11.41 5.23
CA GLN A 237 -10.86 -10.30 4.64
C GLN A 237 -9.82 -9.71 5.60
N LEU A 238 -9.80 -10.17 6.86
CA LEU A 238 -8.93 -9.70 7.95
C LEU A 238 -8.01 -10.82 8.46
N ILE A 239 -7.47 -11.64 7.55
CA ILE A 239 -6.74 -12.87 7.88
C ILE A 239 -5.48 -12.53 8.67
N CYS A 240 -4.65 -11.62 8.18
CA CYS A 240 -3.44 -11.20 8.88
C CYS A 240 -3.79 -10.50 10.19
N THR A 241 -4.87 -9.72 10.22
CA THR A 241 -5.33 -9.04 11.44
C THR A 241 -5.70 -10.05 12.52
N VAL A 242 -6.46 -11.11 12.20
CA VAL A 242 -6.79 -12.18 13.15
C VAL A 242 -5.52 -12.87 13.65
N GLN A 243 -4.62 -13.26 12.75
CA GLN A 243 -3.34 -13.89 13.12
C GLN A 243 -2.50 -13.01 14.04
N LEU A 244 -2.40 -11.71 13.75
CA LEU A 244 -1.70 -10.77 14.61
C LEU A 244 -2.37 -10.70 15.99
N MET A 245 -3.70 -10.65 16.05
CA MET A 245 -4.42 -10.59 17.31
C MET A 245 -4.24 -11.85 18.17
N GLU A 246 -4.19 -13.03 17.55
CA GLU A 246 -3.86 -14.28 18.24
C GLU A 246 -2.47 -14.20 18.88
N ILE A 247 -1.46 -13.78 18.11
CA ILE A 247 -0.09 -13.61 18.61
C ILE A 247 -0.03 -12.59 19.76
N LEU A 248 -0.68 -11.44 19.59
CA LEU A 248 -0.70 -10.38 20.60
C LEU A 248 -1.44 -10.80 21.87
N SER A 249 -2.52 -11.58 21.77
CA SER A 249 -3.26 -12.08 22.94
C SER A 249 -2.45 -13.05 23.78
N LEU A 250 -1.57 -13.85 23.16
CA LEU A 250 -0.67 -14.76 23.86
C LEU A 250 0.52 -14.02 24.47
N ALA A 251 0.97 -12.93 23.86
CA ALA A 251 2.15 -12.18 24.28
C ALA A 251 1.85 -11.05 25.28
N ASN A 252 0.65 -10.48 25.26
CA ASN A 252 0.31 -9.29 26.03
C ASN A 252 -0.77 -9.55 27.09
N LEU A 253 -0.37 -9.53 28.36
CA LEU A 253 -1.26 -9.64 29.52
C LEU A 253 -2.24 -8.46 29.64
N SER A 254 -2.04 -7.34 28.93
CA SER A 254 -3.00 -6.23 28.91
C SER A 254 -4.17 -6.46 27.96
N PHE A 255 -4.12 -7.49 27.11
CA PHE A 255 -5.22 -7.88 26.22
C PHE A 255 -6.09 -9.02 26.78
N SER A 256 -5.68 -9.65 27.88
CA SER A 256 -6.49 -10.61 28.66
C SER A 256 -7.33 -9.90 29.72
#